data_AF-A0A7S2W117-F1
#
_entry.id   AF-A0A7S2W117-F1
#
_cell.length_a   1.000
_cell.length_b   1.000
_cell.length_c   1.000
_cell.angle_alpha   90.00
_cell.angle_beta   90.00
_cell.angle_gamma   90.00
#
_symmetry.space_group_name_H-M   'P 1'
#
loop_
_entity.id
_entity.type
_entity.pdbx_description
1 polymer ?
#
loop_
_entity_poly.entity_id
_entity_poly.type
_entity_poly.pdbx_seq_one_letter_code
_entity_poly.pdbx_strand_id
1 'polypeptide(L)'
;MKCSKTTNRLISVNHPLPLTSQQSTEIRFILSIFASLFLLIPYCYIPAAFCVFLVKERITKSKHLQLVSGVDMTAYWISSYIWDLFLWGILTILIMCIFIMYGNETAQVFVGSVEIFFCTAALTFGYGLSGLPFAYLFSRFFNNYSSAQISIMAIFFLTGFVAVNAYFILDSLENTKYLARRMRPLFLMWPPFNVGEGLIGLSRNFFEREVLRQTKSPFSWKVCGRSLAFLYGLSVPYFSLLLILECSNDGGSGGSFGRLLRWLRDFMSRLQLQLQGVKYDK
;
A
#
# COMPACT_ATOMS: atom_id res chain seq x y z
N MET A 1 57.76 16.51 52.16
CA MET A 1 56.30 16.60 52.41
C MET A 1 55.57 16.92 51.11
N LYS A 2 54.92 15.94 50.47
CA LYS A 2 53.94 16.18 49.39
C LYS A 2 52.58 15.73 49.92
N CYS A 3 51.71 16.70 50.21
CA CYS A 3 50.37 16.48 50.69
C CYS A 3 49.51 16.00 49.50
N SER A 4 49.09 14.73 49.53
CA SER A 4 48.14 14.18 48.55
C SER A 4 46.78 14.83 48.78
N LYS A 5 46.32 15.67 47.85
CA LYS A 5 44.95 16.20 47.85
C LYS A 5 44.02 15.09 47.35
N THR A 6 43.40 14.37 48.26
CA THR A 6 42.31 13.43 47.95
C THR A 6 41.07 14.24 47.59
N THR A 7 40.82 14.41 46.29
CA THR A 7 39.61 15.09 45.80
C THR A 7 38.42 14.16 45.97
N ASN A 8 37.56 14.42 46.97
CA ASN A 8 36.34 13.63 47.18
C ASN A 8 35.35 13.87 46.01
N ARG A 9 35.05 12.83 45.24
CA ARG A 9 34.13 12.87 44.09
C ARG A 9 32.79 12.27 44.49
N LEU A 10 31.73 13.09 44.49
CA LEU A 10 30.35 12.62 44.62
C LEU A 10 29.81 12.27 43.23
N ILE A 11 29.29 11.05 43.07
CA ILE A 11 28.64 10.59 41.85
C ILE A 11 27.19 10.29 42.21
N SER A 12 26.27 11.12 41.72
CA SER A 12 24.84 10.82 41.76
C SER A 12 24.46 10.08 40.48
N VAL A 13 23.98 8.85 40.62
CA VAL A 13 23.43 8.07 39.48
C VAL A 13 21.91 8.10 39.59
N ASN A 14 21.25 8.69 38.61
CA ASN A 14 19.79 8.63 38.49
C ASN A 14 19.40 7.38 37.70
N HIS A 15 18.85 6.36 38.38
CA HIS A 15 18.28 5.19 37.72
C HIS A 15 16.76 5.39 37.59
N PRO A 16 16.19 5.33 36.36
CA PRO A 16 14.76 5.52 36.18
C PRO A 16 13.97 4.41 36.89
N LEU A 17 12.76 4.75 37.34
CA LEU A 17 11.80 3.78 37.87
C LEU A 17 11.35 2.82 36.75
N PRO A 18 11.08 1.54 37.07
CA PRO A 18 10.53 0.60 36.11
C PRO A 18 9.16 1.08 35.62
N LEU A 19 8.91 0.91 34.32
CA LEU A 19 7.63 1.27 33.71
C LEU A 19 6.50 0.41 34.27
N THR A 20 5.34 1.03 34.49
CA THR A 20 4.11 0.29 34.77
C THR A 20 3.67 -0.48 33.52
N SER A 21 2.89 -1.54 33.70
CA SER A 21 2.37 -2.34 32.59
C SER A 21 1.58 -1.46 31.59
N GLN A 22 0.77 -0.53 32.09
CA GLN A 22 0.00 0.41 31.27
C GLN A 22 0.90 1.31 30.41
N GLN A 23 1.92 1.94 30.99
CA GLN A 23 2.87 2.79 30.24
C GLN A 23 3.62 1.99 29.17
N SER A 24 4.01 0.74 29.48
CA SER A 24 4.71 -0.11 28.51
C SER A 24 3.82 -0.45 27.30
N THR A 25 2.52 -0.66 27.52
CA THR A 25 1.56 -0.99 26.48
C THR A 25 1.19 0.23 25.62
N GLU A 26 1.10 1.42 26.21
CA GLU A 26 0.91 2.67 25.46
C GLU A 26 2.09 2.97 24.53
N ILE A 27 3.32 2.81 25.02
CA ILE A 27 4.52 2.98 24.20
C ILE A 27 4.52 1.96 23.05
N ARG A 28 4.22 0.68 23.34
CA ARG A 28 4.11 -0.38 22.32
C ARG A 28 3.05 -0.05 21.27
N PHE A 29 1.91 0.51 21.67
CA PHE A 29 0.85 0.93 20.77
C PHE A 29 1.30 2.04 19.82
N ILE A 30 1.92 3.10 20.34
CA ILE A 30 2.44 4.20 19.51
C ILE A 30 3.47 3.67 18.52
N LEU A 31 4.42 2.85 18.98
CA LEU A 31 5.42 2.22 18.12
C LEU A 31 4.79 1.34 17.05
N SER A 32 3.71 0.61 17.37
CA SER A 32 3.02 -0.24 16.41
C SER A 32 2.29 0.54 15.32
N ILE A 33 1.73 1.72 15.63
CA ILE A 33 1.14 2.62 14.62
C ILE A 33 2.24 3.13 13.69
N PHE A 34 3.37 3.59 14.24
CA PHE A 34 4.50 4.01 13.40
C PHE A 34 5.02 2.87 12.53
N ALA A 35 5.12 1.66 13.08
CA ALA A 35 5.48 0.48 12.31
C ALA A 35 4.49 0.22 11.16
N SER A 36 3.18 0.30 11.41
CA SER A 36 2.14 0.20 10.36
C SER A 36 2.33 1.25 9.27
N LEU A 37 2.66 2.50 9.63
CA LEU A 37 2.87 3.58 8.68
C LEU A 37 4.16 3.39 7.87
N PHE A 38 5.26 2.98 8.49
CA PHE A 38 6.52 2.72 7.78
C PHE A 38 6.45 1.49 6.88
N LEU A 39 5.65 0.47 7.24
CA LEU A 39 5.37 -0.68 6.38
C LEU A 39 4.68 -0.28 5.07
N LEU A 40 3.94 0.83 5.03
CA LEU A 40 3.30 1.29 3.78
C LEU A 40 4.32 1.67 2.70
N ILE A 41 5.51 2.14 3.07
CA ILE A 41 6.53 2.58 2.11
C ILE A 41 6.94 1.43 1.17
N PRO A 42 7.41 0.26 1.65
CA PRO A 42 7.71 -0.86 0.77
C PRO A 42 6.44 -1.39 0.08
N TYR A 43 5.27 -1.38 0.72
CA TYR A 43 4.02 -1.78 0.05
C TYR A 43 3.68 -0.89 -1.16
N CYS A 44 4.02 0.40 -1.14
CA CYS A 44 3.82 1.27 -2.31
C CYS A 44 4.79 0.95 -3.45
N TYR A 45 5.97 0.44 -3.15
CA TYR A 45 7.00 0.12 -4.13
C TYR A 45 6.75 -1.20 -4.85
N ILE A 46 6.34 -2.25 -4.14
CA ILE A 46 6.31 -3.62 -4.68
C ILE A 46 5.43 -3.73 -5.94
N PRO A 47 4.15 -3.32 -5.98
CA PRO A 47 3.33 -3.44 -7.21
C PRO A 47 3.86 -2.60 -8.38
N ALA A 48 4.50 -1.47 -8.08
CA ALA A 48 5.14 -0.63 -9.10
C ALA A 48 6.32 -1.35 -9.76
N ALA A 49 7.06 -2.18 -9.01
CA ALA A 49 8.15 -2.99 -9.54
C ALA A 49 7.65 -4.08 -10.52
N PHE A 50 6.51 -4.71 -10.25
CA PHE A 50 5.90 -5.68 -11.18
C PHE A 50 5.51 -5.03 -12.51
N CYS A 51 5.01 -3.79 -12.47
CA CYS A 51 4.62 -3.06 -13.69
C CYS A 51 5.79 -2.76 -14.65
N VAL A 52 7.03 -2.78 -14.17
CA VAL A 52 8.23 -2.59 -15.00
C VAL A 52 8.29 -3.65 -16.11
N PHE A 53 7.98 -4.91 -15.77
CA PHE A 53 8.03 -6.02 -16.74
C PHE A 53 6.97 -5.86 -17.83
N LEU A 54 5.74 -5.50 -17.45
CA LEU A 54 4.65 -5.22 -18.41
C LEU A 54 5.00 -4.07 -19.37
N VAL A 55 5.57 -2.98 -18.85
CA VAL A 55 5.98 -1.84 -19.69
C VAL A 55 7.13 -2.24 -20.60
N LYS A 56 8.09 -3.01 -20.10
CA LYS A 56 9.21 -3.55 -20.89
C LYS A 56 8.71 -4.40 -22.06
N GLU A 57 7.80 -5.35 -21.81
CA GLU A 57 7.21 -6.20 -22.85
C GLU A 57 6.47 -5.41 -23.94
N ARG A 58 5.83 -4.30 -23.57
CA ARG A 58 5.16 -3.41 -24.52
C ARG A 58 6.16 -2.64 -25.38
N ILE A 59 7.24 -2.16 -24.79
CA ILE A 59 8.29 -1.40 -25.49
C ILE A 59 9.05 -2.31 -26.45
N THR A 60 9.42 -3.52 -26.01
CA THR A 60 10.11 -4.51 -26.84
C THR A 60 9.20 -5.18 -27.87
N LYS A 61 7.89 -4.84 -27.88
CA LYS A 61 6.87 -5.44 -28.74
C LYS A 61 6.71 -6.96 -28.55
N SER A 62 7.22 -7.53 -27.47
CA SER A 62 7.11 -8.96 -27.16
C SER A 62 5.65 -9.37 -27.00
N LYS A 63 4.85 -8.56 -26.31
CA LYS A 63 3.40 -8.78 -26.21
C LYS A 63 2.73 -8.78 -27.59
N HIS A 64 3.07 -7.83 -28.46
CA HIS A 64 2.50 -7.78 -29.81
C HIS A 64 2.85 -9.03 -30.62
N LEU A 65 4.09 -9.52 -30.52
CA LEU A 65 4.53 -10.74 -31.19
C LEU A 65 3.79 -11.99 -30.69
N GLN A 66 3.48 -12.07 -29.40
CA GLN A 66 2.66 -13.15 -28.84
C GLN A 66 1.23 -13.13 -29.41
N LEU A 67 0.62 -11.95 -29.53
CA LEU A 67 -0.72 -11.80 -30.10
C LEU A 67 -0.76 -12.15 -31.59
N VAL A 68 0.23 -11.72 -32.37
CA VAL A 68 0.35 -12.09 -33.81
C VAL A 68 0.58 -13.59 -33.99
N SER A 69 1.23 -14.25 -33.03
CA SER A 69 1.41 -15.70 -33.00
C SER A 69 0.13 -16.48 -32.63
N GLY A 70 -1.01 -15.80 -32.44
CA GLY A 70 -2.32 -16.43 -32.20
C GLY A 70 -2.69 -16.62 -30.73
N VAL A 71 -1.97 -16.00 -29.78
CA VAL A 71 -2.37 -15.99 -28.37
C VAL A 71 -3.56 -15.06 -28.18
N ASP A 72 -4.62 -15.54 -27.52
CA ASP A 72 -5.76 -14.68 -27.19
C ASP A 72 -5.39 -13.61 -26.15
N MET A 73 -6.00 -12.44 -26.30
CA MET A 73 -5.70 -11.29 -25.48
C MET A 73 -6.08 -11.48 -24.00
N THR A 74 -7.17 -12.20 -23.74
CA THR A 74 -7.61 -12.48 -22.37
C THR A 74 -6.73 -13.55 -21.73
N ALA A 75 -6.30 -14.55 -22.50
CA ALA A 75 -5.37 -15.57 -22.06
C ALA A 75 -4.00 -14.98 -21.64
N TYR A 76 -3.49 -13.98 -22.39
CA TYR A 76 -2.29 -13.24 -22.01
C TYR A 76 -2.45 -12.60 -20.63
N TRP A 77 -3.48 -11.77 -20.41
CA TRP A 77 -3.63 -11.07 -19.14
C TRP A 77 -3.90 -11.99 -17.95
N ILE A 78 -4.69 -13.05 -18.14
CA ILE A 78 -4.97 -14.03 -17.09
C ILE A 78 -3.67 -14.74 -16.69
N SER A 79 -2.87 -15.19 -17.66
CA SER A 79 -1.61 -15.87 -17.37
C SER A 79 -0.58 -14.95 -16.71
N SER A 80 -0.42 -13.71 -17.19
CA SER A 80 0.42 -12.70 -16.54
C SER A 80 -0.02 -12.40 -15.11
N TYR A 81 -1.33 -12.24 -14.88
CA TYR A 81 -1.84 -11.94 -13.55
C TYR A 81 -1.68 -13.11 -12.58
N ILE A 82 -1.93 -14.35 -13.02
CA ILE A 82 -1.69 -15.55 -12.19
C ILE A 82 -0.21 -15.68 -11.84
N TRP A 83 0.68 -15.41 -12.79
CA TRP A 83 2.13 -15.44 -12.55
C TRP A 83 2.56 -14.40 -11.50
N ASP A 84 2.11 -13.16 -11.65
CA ASP A 84 2.43 -12.10 -10.70
C ASP A 84 1.79 -12.36 -9.32
N LEU A 85 0.58 -12.93 -9.27
CA LEU A 85 -0.05 -13.36 -8.03
C LEU A 85 0.70 -14.50 -7.34
N PHE A 86 1.26 -15.44 -8.10
CA PHE A 86 2.08 -16.51 -7.55
C PHE A 86 3.35 -15.93 -6.89
N LEU A 87 4.04 -15.02 -7.58
CA LEU A 87 5.20 -14.31 -7.02
C LEU A 87 4.83 -13.45 -5.81
N TRP A 88 3.66 -12.81 -5.84
CA TRP A 88 3.13 -12.08 -4.69
C TRP A 88 2.80 -13.00 -3.51
N GLY A 89 2.31 -14.21 -3.78
CA GLY A 89 2.09 -15.24 -2.76
C GLY A 89 3.39 -15.63 -2.06
N ILE A 90 4.46 -15.88 -2.83
CA ILE A 90 5.79 -16.14 -2.27
C ILE A 90 6.26 -14.95 -1.44
N LEU A 91 6.12 -13.72 -1.94
CA LEU A 91 6.50 -12.51 -1.21
C LEU A 91 5.71 -12.36 0.10
N THR A 92 4.42 -12.67 0.09
CA THR A 92 3.57 -12.65 1.28
C THR A 92 4.08 -13.64 2.32
N ILE A 93 4.44 -14.87 1.92
CA ILE A 93 5.03 -15.87 2.82
C ILE A 93 6.34 -15.35 3.42
N LEU A 94 7.22 -14.75 2.61
CA LEU A 94 8.49 -14.17 3.09
C LEU A 94 8.27 -13.05 4.10
N ILE A 95 7.33 -12.13 3.84
CA ILE A 95 6.95 -11.06 4.77
C ILE A 95 6.46 -11.64 6.09
N MET A 96 5.59 -12.65 6.03
CA MET A 96 5.06 -13.30 7.24
C MET A 96 6.15 -14.06 8.02
N CYS A 97 7.11 -14.69 7.34
CA CYS A 97 8.27 -15.32 7.99
C CYS A 97 9.11 -14.29 8.75
N ILE A 98 9.35 -13.10 8.17
CA ILE A 98 10.07 -12.02 8.86
C ILE A 98 9.29 -11.58 10.11
N PHE A 99 7.97 -11.40 10.01
CA PHE A 99 7.17 -11.04 11.17
C PHE A 99 7.16 -12.12 12.26
N ILE A 100 7.22 -13.40 11.92
CA ILE A 100 7.38 -14.48 12.90
C ILE A 100 8.75 -14.38 13.58
N MET A 101 9.84 -14.20 12.82
CA MET A 101 11.20 -14.11 13.38
C MET A 101 11.35 -12.95 14.37
N TYR A 102 10.74 -11.81 14.09
CA TYR A 102 10.74 -10.63 14.98
C TYR A 102 9.52 -10.57 15.93
N GLY A 103 8.75 -11.66 16.03
CA GLY A 103 7.43 -11.71 16.68
C GLY A 103 7.43 -11.46 18.19
N ASN A 104 8.58 -11.56 18.86
CA ASN A 104 8.70 -11.32 20.30
C ASN A 104 8.75 -9.83 20.69
N GLU A 105 8.92 -8.95 19.70
CA GLU A 105 9.09 -7.51 19.92
C GLU A 105 7.91 -6.71 19.34
N THR A 106 8.18 -5.67 18.54
CA THR A 106 7.19 -4.80 17.91
C THR A 106 6.27 -5.54 16.93
N ALA A 107 6.72 -6.66 16.36
CA ALA A 107 5.91 -7.47 15.43
C ALA A 107 4.85 -8.35 16.13
N GLN A 108 4.83 -8.41 17.47
CA GLN A 108 3.78 -9.10 18.22
C GLN A 108 2.38 -8.56 17.88
N VAL A 109 2.29 -7.30 17.47
CA VAL A 109 1.04 -6.67 17.04
C VAL A 109 0.47 -7.30 15.75
N PHE A 110 1.32 -7.86 14.90
CA PHE A 110 0.95 -8.45 13.61
C PHE A 110 0.91 -9.98 13.62
N VAL A 111 1.52 -10.64 14.62
CA VAL A 111 1.65 -12.11 14.69
C VAL A 111 1.33 -12.70 16.08
N GLY A 112 1.01 -11.88 17.09
CA GLY A 112 0.90 -12.31 18.49
C GLY A 112 -0.22 -13.32 18.80
N SER A 113 -1.14 -13.55 17.86
CA SER A 113 -2.08 -14.69 17.94
C SER A 113 -2.31 -15.27 16.55
N VAL A 114 -2.74 -16.54 16.50
CA VAL A 114 -3.04 -17.25 15.25
C VAL A 114 -4.05 -16.49 14.39
N GLU A 115 -5.09 -15.91 15.00
CA GLU A 115 -6.08 -15.10 14.29
C GLU A 115 -5.46 -13.83 13.67
N ILE A 116 -4.61 -13.12 14.43
CA ILE A 116 -3.93 -11.91 13.93
C ILE A 116 -2.97 -12.27 12.79
N PHE A 117 -2.24 -13.37 12.93
CA PHE A 117 -1.33 -13.87 11.89
C PHE A 117 -2.06 -14.10 10.57
N PHE A 118 -3.17 -14.85 10.59
CA PHE A 118 -3.96 -15.09 9.37
C PHE A 118 -4.59 -13.80 8.84
N CYS A 119 -4.96 -12.88 9.71
CA CYS A 119 -5.53 -11.59 9.31
C CYS A 119 -4.50 -10.70 8.60
N THR A 120 -3.29 -10.60 9.14
CA THR A 120 -2.15 -9.89 8.52
C THR A 120 -1.78 -10.55 7.18
N ALA A 121 -1.71 -11.89 7.14
CA ALA A 121 -1.43 -12.61 5.90
C ALA A 121 -2.50 -12.35 4.82
N ALA A 122 -3.79 -12.36 5.21
CA ALA A 122 -4.90 -12.05 4.31
C ALA A 122 -4.87 -10.60 3.83
N LEU A 123 -4.48 -9.64 4.67
CA LEU A 123 -4.31 -8.23 4.26
C LEU A 123 -3.21 -8.10 3.21
N THR A 124 -2.04 -8.69 3.49
CA THR A 124 -0.87 -8.64 2.61
C THR A 124 -1.15 -9.32 1.28
N PHE A 125 -1.82 -10.48 1.28
CA PHE A 125 -2.21 -11.18 0.07
C PHE A 125 -3.31 -10.43 -0.71
N GLY A 126 -4.34 -9.94 -0.01
CA GLY A 126 -5.43 -9.16 -0.60
C GLY A 126 -4.95 -7.86 -1.25
N TYR A 127 -3.85 -7.29 -0.76
CA TYR A 127 -3.19 -6.17 -1.41
C TYR A 127 -2.61 -6.53 -2.77
N GLY A 128 -2.00 -7.71 -2.93
CA GLY A 128 -1.54 -8.18 -4.24
C GLY A 128 -2.70 -8.34 -5.21
N LEU A 129 -3.81 -8.93 -4.74
CA LEU A 129 -5.00 -9.17 -5.56
C LEU A 129 -5.57 -7.88 -6.18
N SER A 130 -5.73 -6.80 -5.42
CA SER A 130 -6.26 -5.54 -5.96
C SER A 130 -5.20 -4.54 -6.40
N GLY A 131 -4.04 -4.53 -5.74
CA GLY A 131 -2.95 -3.60 -6.00
C GLY A 131 -2.25 -3.86 -7.33
N LEU A 132 -2.08 -5.13 -7.75
CA LEU A 132 -1.47 -5.45 -9.04
C LEU A 132 -2.34 -4.99 -10.23
N PRO A 133 -3.64 -5.37 -10.35
CA PRO A 133 -4.48 -4.88 -11.44
C PRO A 133 -4.61 -3.36 -11.44
N PHE A 134 -4.66 -2.76 -10.25
CA PHE A 134 -4.68 -1.30 -10.11
C PHE A 134 -3.40 -0.65 -10.67
N ALA A 135 -2.23 -1.21 -10.40
CA ALA A 135 -0.96 -0.75 -10.95
C ALA A 135 -0.90 -0.93 -12.48
N TYR A 136 -1.45 -2.03 -13.01
CA TYR A 136 -1.50 -2.30 -14.45
C TYR A 136 -2.27 -1.22 -15.22
N LEU A 137 -3.36 -0.69 -14.65
CA LEU A 137 -4.14 0.41 -15.24
C LEU A 137 -3.26 1.66 -15.46
N PHE A 138 -2.41 2.01 -14.49
CA PHE A 138 -1.50 3.15 -14.60
C PHE A 138 -0.29 2.88 -15.49
N SER A 139 0.19 1.63 -15.56
CA SER A 139 1.31 1.24 -16.43
C SER A 139 1.06 1.58 -17.91
N ARG A 140 -0.20 1.68 -18.33
CA ARG A 140 -0.60 1.98 -19.70
C ARG A 140 -0.19 3.38 -20.18
N PHE A 141 -0.08 4.33 -19.27
CA PHE A 141 0.21 5.73 -19.59
C PHE A 141 1.68 6.00 -19.90
N PHE A 142 2.56 5.03 -19.61
CA PHE A 142 3.99 5.21 -19.71
C PHE A 142 4.59 4.43 -20.88
N ASN A 143 5.52 5.07 -21.58
CA ASN A 143 6.31 4.50 -22.67
C ASN A 143 7.75 4.18 -22.27
N ASN A 144 8.13 4.44 -21.01
CA ASN A 144 9.45 4.18 -20.45
C ASN A 144 9.28 3.42 -19.12
N TYR A 145 10.00 2.31 -18.95
CA TYR A 145 9.85 1.41 -17.80
C TYR A 145 10.28 2.07 -16.47
N SER A 146 11.39 2.81 -16.45
CA SER A 146 11.85 3.53 -15.24
C SER A 146 10.88 4.64 -14.83
N SER A 147 10.37 5.42 -15.78
CA SER A 147 9.40 6.47 -15.52
C SER A 147 8.07 5.90 -15.01
N ALA A 148 7.65 4.75 -15.52
CA ALA A 148 6.45 4.06 -15.06
C ALA A 148 6.59 3.65 -13.59
N GLN A 149 7.71 3.02 -13.22
CA GLN A 149 7.96 2.59 -11.85
C GLN A 149 7.89 3.74 -10.86
N ILE A 150 8.64 4.82 -11.12
CA ILE A 150 8.71 5.98 -10.22
C ILE A 150 7.34 6.65 -10.09
N SER A 151 6.61 6.81 -11.20
CA SER A 151 5.32 7.50 -11.19
C SER A 151 4.23 6.67 -10.51
N ILE A 152 4.17 5.36 -10.76
CA ILE A 152 3.21 4.46 -10.10
C ILE A 152 3.50 4.38 -8.61
N MET A 153 4.78 4.25 -8.23
CA MET A 153 5.20 4.31 -6.83
C MET A 153 4.75 5.63 -6.18
N ALA A 154 4.90 6.78 -6.85
CA ALA A 154 4.47 8.07 -6.34
C ALA A 154 2.95 8.15 -6.13
N ILE A 155 2.14 7.63 -7.07
CA ILE A 155 0.68 7.55 -6.92
C ILE A 155 0.31 6.65 -5.73
N PHE A 156 0.98 5.51 -5.59
CA PHE A 156 0.74 4.57 -4.50
C PHE A 156 1.17 5.17 -3.17
N PHE A 157 2.26 5.92 -3.14
CA PHE A 157 2.72 6.64 -1.95
C PHE A 157 1.74 7.74 -1.53
N LEU A 158 1.19 8.50 -2.49
CA LEU A 158 0.17 9.52 -2.20
C LEU A 158 -1.12 8.90 -1.65
N THR A 159 -1.60 7.83 -2.28
CA THR A 159 -2.88 7.19 -1.94
C THR A 159 -2.78 6.22 -0.77
N GLY A 160 -1.61 5.66 -0.52
CA GLY A 160 -1.31 4.78 0.60
C GLY A 160 -0.76 5.55 1.78
N PHE A 161 0.49 5.99 1.69
CA PHE A 161 1.16 6.64 2.83
C PHE A 161 0.49 7.99 3.21
N VAL A 162 0.40 8.95 2.28
CA VAL A 162 -0.08 10.30 2.61
C VAL A 162 -1.56 10.29 3.00
N ALA A 163 -2.42 9.61 2.24
CA ALA A 163 -3.85 9.56 2.54
C ALA A 163 -4.16 8.80 3.84
N VAL A 164 -3.43 7.70 4.16
CA VAL A 164 -3.61 6.98 5.43
C VAL A 164 -3.18 7.86 6.60
N ASN A 165 -2.05 8.57 6.50
CA ASN A 165 -1.62 9.51 7.54
C ASN A 165 -2.65 10.63 7.74
N ALA A 166 -3.13 11.24 6.64
CA ALA A 166 -4.16 12.26 6.71
C ALA A 166 -5.44 11.73 7.39
N TYR A 167 -5.93 10.57 6.96
CA TYR A 167 -7.10 9.93 7.56
C TYR A 167 -6.88 9.58 9.04
N PHE A 168 -5.71 9.08 9.42
CA PHE A 168 -5.36 8.77 10.81
C PHE A 168 -5.42 10.01 11.71
N ILE A 169 -4.87 11.15 11.25
CA ILE A 169 -4.93 12.42 11.97
C ILE A 169 -6.38 12.91 12.08
N LEU A 170 -7.14 12.86 10.97
CA LEU A 170 -8.55 13.28 10.94
C LEU A 170 -9.45 12.41 11.85
N ASP A 171 -9.21 11.11 11.95
CA ASP A 171 -9.99 10.21 12.82
C ASP A 171 -9.62 10.35 14.30
N SER A 172 -8.40 10.82 14.60
CA SER A 172 -7.90 11.00 15.96
C SER A 172 -8.44 12.27 16.65
N LEU A 173 -8.87 13.28 15.88
CA LEU A 173 -9.42 14.53 16.41
C LEU A 173 -10.95 14.51 16.44
N GLU A 174 -11.56 14.80 17.60
CA GLU A 174 -13.01 14.74 17.78
C GLU A 174 -13.78 15.66 16.82
N ASN A 175 -13.27 16.87 16.61
CA ASN A 175 -13.90 17.89 15.75
C ASN A 175 -13.90 17.51 14.26
N THR A 176 -12.93 16.73 13.77
CA THR A 176 -12.78 16.38 12.34
C THR A 176 -13.20 14.95 12.01
N LYS A 177 -13.57 14.16 13.03
CA LYS A 177 -14.02 12.76 12.87
C LYS A 177 -15.25 12.58 11.98
N TYR A 178 -16.12 13.59 11.90
CA TYR A 178 -17.25 13.60 10.96
C TYR A 178 -16.77 13.65 9.51
N LEU A 179 -15.82 14.54 9.21
CA LEU A 179 -15.22 14.67 7.89
C LEU A 179 -14.46 13.41 7.49
N ALA A 180 -13.70 12.82 8.43
CA ALA A 180 -12.99 11.56 8.23
C ALA A 180 -13.95 10.46 7.74
N ARG A 181 -15.09 10.29 8.43
CA ARG A 181 -16.12 9.30 8.07
C ARG A 181 -16.74 9.54 6.70
N ARG A 182 -16.92 10.80 6.30
CA ARG A 182 -17.51 11.15 5.00
C ARG A 182 -16.54 10.96 3.84
N MET A 183 -15.25 11.23 4.03
CA MET A 183 -14.21 11.05 3.00
C MET A 183 -13.75 9.59 2.86
N ARG A 184 -13.95 8.79 3.90
CA ARG A 184 -13.49 7.40 3.95
C ARG A 184 -13.91 6.53 2.75
N PRO A 185 -15.14 6.54 2.23
CA PRO A 185 -15.52 5.74 1.06
C PRO A 185 -14.70 6.08 -0.19
N LEU A 186 -14.28 7.34 -0.36
CA LEU A 186 -13.41 7.76 -1.45
C LEU A 186 -12.01 7.16 -1.29
N PHE A 187 -11.48 7.14 -0.07
CA PHE A 187 -10.17 6.56 0.21
C PHE A 187 -10.17 5.03 0.12
N LEU A 188 -11.28 4.37 0.46
CA LEU A 188 -11.44 2.92 0.34
C LEU A 188 -11.32 2.38 -1.09
N MET A 189 -11.52 3.24 -2.10
CA MET A 189 -11.32 2.85 -3.49
C MET A 189 -9.85 2.50 -3.75
N TRP A 190 -8.90 3.15 -3.07
CA TRP A 190 -7.48 2.96 -3.33
C TRP A 190 -6.93 1.74 -2.56
N PRO A 191 -6.42 0.69 -3.23
CA PRO A 191 -5.88 -0.48 -2.54
C PRO A 191 -4.77 -0.17 -1.51
N PRO A 192 -3.81 0.75 -1.79
CA PRO A 192 -2.79 1.11 -0.82
C PRO A 192 -3.35 1.67 0.50
N PHE A 193 -4.46 2.41 0.43
CA PHE A 193 -5.14 2.95 1.61
C PHE A 193 -5.74 1.82 2.48
N ASN A 194 -6.39 0.84 1.85
CA ASN A 194 -7.06 -0.26 2.56
C ASN A 194 -6.09 -1.09 3.40
N VAL A 195 -4.88 -1.35 2.90
CA VAL A 195 -3.83 -2.05 3.65
C VAL A 195 -3.37 -1.23 4.85
N GLY A 196 -3.10 0.06 4.66
CA GLY A 196 -2.66 0.93 5.74
C GLY A 196 -3.70 1.04 6.84
N GLU A 197 -4.97 1.20 6.47
CA GLU A 197 -6.06 1.19 7.44
C GLU A 197 -6.19 -0.16 8.15
N GLY A 198 -6.03 -1.28 7.44
CA GLY A 198 -6.06 -2.62 8.02
C GLY A 198 -4.95 -2.84 9.05
N LEU A 199 -3.72 -2.44 8.73
CA LEU A 199 -2.56 -2.55 9.64
C LEU A 199 -2.75 -1.69 10.90
N ILE A 200 -3.19 -0.44 10.75
CA ILE A 200 -3.50 0.43 11.89
C ILE A 200 -4.66 -0.12 12.72
N GLY A 201 -5.68 -0.70 12.06
CA GLY A 201 -6.81 -1.36 12.72
C GLY A 201 -6.37 -2.54 13.60
N LEU A 202 -5.44 -3.36 13.10
CA LEU A 202 -4.82 -4.43 13.89
C LEU A 202 -4.05 -3.90 15.09
N SER A 203 -3.27 -2.82 14.92
CA SER A 203 -2.55 -2.14 16.00
C SER A 203 -3.48 -1.62 17.10
N ARG A 204 -4.61 -1.01 16.72
CA ARG A 204 -5.65 -0.58 17.67
C ARG A 204 -6.29 -1.77 18.38
N ASN A 205 -6.63 -2.84 17.66
CA ASN A 205 -7.26 -4.02 18.26
C ASN A 205 -6.33 -4.73 19.26
N PHE A 206 -5.03 -4.81 18.96
CA PHE A 206 -4.05 -5.37 19.90
C PHE A 206 -4.04 -4.60 21.23
N PHE A 207 -4.03 -3.27 21.17
CA PHE A 207 -4.10 -2.41 22.35
C PHE A 207 -5.42 -2.55 23.12
N GLU A 208 -6.56 -2.57 22.42
CA GLU A 208 -7.87 -2.77 23.06
C GLU A 208 -7.98 -4.13 23.78
N ARG A 209 -7.35 -5.17 23.23
CA ARG A 209 -7.31 -6.50 23.87
C ARG A 209 -6.44 -6.50 25.13
N GLU A 210 -5.27 -5.89 25.08
CA GLU A 210 -4.29 -5.92 26.17
C GLU A 210 -4.70 -4.99 27.33
N VAL A 211 -5.17 -3.78 27.04
CA VAL A 211 -5.48 -2.77 28.06
C VAL A 211 -6.94 -2.82 28.50
N LEU A 212 -7.87 -2.86 27.55
CA LEU A 212 -9.31 -2.77 27.84
C LEU A 212 -9.97 -4.15 28.06
N ARG A 213 -9.20 -5.25 27.93
CA ARG A 213 -9.68 -6.63 28.01
C ARG A 213 -10.88 -6.92 27.10
N GLN A 214 -11.02 -6.17 26.01
CA GLN A 214 -12.09 -6.39 25.03
C GLN A 214 -11.69 -7.52 24.07
N THR A 215 -12.60 -8.46 23.79
CA THR A 215 -12.32 -9.62 22.93
C THR A 215 -12.90 -9.44 21.53
N LYS A 216 -12.52 -8.36 20.83
CA LYS A 216 -12.88 -8.22 19.41
C LYS A 216 -11.97 -9.08 18.54
N SER A 217 -12.57 -9.98 17.75
CA SER A 217 -11.81 -10.77 16.77
C SER A 217 -11.16 -9.83 15.73
N PRO A 218 -9.91 -10.08 15.31
CA PRO A 218 -9.22 -9.30 14.28
C PRO A 218 -9.99 -9.20 12.96
N PHE A 219 -10.75 -10.24 12.60
CA PHE A 219 -11.56 -10.29 11.38
C PHE A 219 -12.88 -9.53 11.46
N SER A 220 -13.19 -8.91 12.62
CA SER A 220 -14.39 -8.11 12.76
C SER A 220 -14.45 -7.00 11.70
N TRP A 221 -15.66 -6.72 11.21
CA TRP A 221 -15.92 -5.69 10.20
C TRP A 221 -15.33 -4.32 10.56
N LYS A 222 -15.30 -3.98 11.85
CA LYS A 222 -14.78 -2.70 12.34
C LYS A 222 -13.25 -2.64 12.43
N VAL A 223 -12.58 -3.79 12.49
CA VAL A 223 -11.12 -3.88 12.63
C VAL A 223 -10.48 -4.04 11.26
N CYS A 224 -10.53 -5.24 10.69
CA CYS A 224 -9.86 -5.57 9.43
C CYS A 224 -10.83 -6.07 8.34
N GLY A 225 -11.97 -6.66 8.74
CA GLY A 225 -12.88 -7.33 7.81
C GLY A 225 -13.37 -6.45 6.67
N ARG A 226 -13.60 -5.16 6.93
CA ARG A 226 -13.99 -4.19 5.89
C ARG A 226 -12.86 -3.93 4.89
N SER A 227 -11.63 -3.68 5.36
CA SER A 227 -10.48 -3.47 4.47
C SER A 227 -10.21 -4.69 3.60
N LEU A 228 -10.34 -5.90 4.17
CA LEU A 228 -10.27 -7.15 3.43
C LEU A 228 -11.37 -7.25 2.37
N ALA A 229 -12.63 -7.00 2.74
CA ALA A 229 -13.75 -7.07 1.79
C ALA A 229 -13.54 -6.13 0.58
N PHE A 230 -13.03 -4.92 0.80
CA PHE A 230 -12.70 -3.99 -0.30
C PHE A 230 -11.47 -4.44 -1.11
N LEU A 231 -10.41 -4.94 -0.46
CA LEU A 231 -9.23 -5.44 -1.18
C LEU A 231 -9.56 -6.61 -2.11
N TYR A 232 -10.32 -7.60 -1.62
CA TYR A 232 -10.70 -8.74 -2.43
C TYR A 232 -11.79 -8.36 -3.44
N GLY A 233 -12.78 -7.56 -3.05
CA GLY A 233 -13.88 -7.14 -3.90
C GLY A 233 -13.47 -6.22 -5.05
N LEU A 234 -12.51 -5.31 -4.84
CA LEU A 234 -12.04 -4.38 -5.87
C LEU A 234 -11.09 -5.02 -6.90
N SER A 235 -10.55 -6.20 -6.64
CA SER A 235 -9.69 -6.92 -7.59
C SER A 235 -10.40 -7.17 -8.93
N VAL A 236 -11.64 -7.65 -8.88
CA VAL A 236 -12.48 -7.97 -10.05
C VAL A 236 -12.73 -6.74 -10.92
N PRO A 237 -13.30 -5.61 -10.43
CA PRO A 237 -13.56 -4.45 -11.27
C PRO A 237 -12.27 -3.84 -11.84
N TYR A 238 -11.14 -3.85 -11.13
CA TYR A 238 -9.87 -3.38 -11.69
C TYR A 238 -9.38 -4.25 -12.83
N PHE A 239 -9.44 -5.57 -12.66
CA PHE A 239 -9.05 -6.51 -13.71
C PHE A 239 -10.01 -6.48 -14.91
N SER A 240 -11.32 -6.39 -14.68
CA SER A 240 -12.31 -6.22 -15.74
C SER A 240 -12.12 -4.92 -16.50
N LEU A 241 -11.86 -3.80 -15.80
CA LEU A 241 -11.56 -2.52 -16.44
C LEU A 241 -10.31 -2.62 -17.31
N LEU A 242 -9.25 -3.30 -16.83
CA LEU A 242 -8.03 -3.54 -17.60
C LEU A 242 -8.32 -4.28 -18.90
N LEU A 243 -9.09 -5.37 -18.84
CA LEU A 243 -9.48 -6.13 -20.04
C LEU A 243 -10.30 -5.28 -21.01
N ILE A 244 -11.29 -4.54 -20.53
CA ILE A 244 -12.13 -3.65 -21.36
C ILE A 244 -11.27 -2.60 -22.07
N LEU A 245 -10.34 -1.97 -21.34
CA LEU A 245 -9.45 -0.95 -21.90
C LEU A 245 -8.56 -1.50 -23.01
N GLU A 246 -8.15 -2.75 -22.89
CA GLU A 246 -7.24 -3.36 -23.82
C GLU A 246 -7.97 -3.91 -25.05
N CYS A 247 -9.12 -4.57 -24.87
CA CYS A 247 -10.02 -4.92 -25.97
C CYS A 247 -10.48 -3.69 -26.76
N SER A 248 -10.69 -2.54 -26.09
CA SER A 248 -11.05 -1.29 -26.75
C SER A 248 -9.91 -0.67 -27.57
N ASN A 249 -8.67 -1.09 -27.38
CA ASN A 249 -7.50 -0.47 -27.98
C ASN A 249 -6.87 -1.31 -29.09
N ASP A 250 -7.08 -2.63 -29.08
CA ASP A 250 -6.65 -3.55 -30.15
C ASP A 250 -7.63 -3.60 -31.34
N GLY A 251 -8.79 -2.94 -31.24
CA GLY A 251 -9.60 -2.54 -32.39
C GLY A 251 -9.16 -1.17 -32.90
N GLY A 252 -8.62 -1.09 -34.13
CA GLY A 252 -8.02 0.09 -34.79
C GLY A 252 -8.84 1.38 -34.90
N SER A 253 -9.92 1.57 -34.15
CA SER A 253 -10.61 2.84 -33.96
C SER A 253 -10.91 2.98 -32.47
N GLY A 254 -10.03 3.72 -31.76
CA GLY A 254 -10.14 3.87 -30.31
C GLY A 254 -11.54 4.32 -29.91
N GLY A 255 -12.21 3.46 -29.14
CA GLY A 255 -13.51 3.73 -28.53
C GLY A 255 -13.53 5.06 -27.77
N SER A 256 -14.73 5.53 -27.43
CA SER A 256 -14.97 6.84 -26.81
C SER A 256 -14.04 7.13 -25.62
N PHE A 257 -13.74 6.11 -24.82
CA PHE A 257 -12.84 6.22 -23.66
C PHE A 257 -11.35 6.32 -24.05
N GLY A 258 -10.91 5.64 -25.11
CA GLY A 258 -9.56 5.80 -25.66
C GLY A 258 -9.33 7.18 -26.29
N ARG A 259 -10.39 7.80 -26.84
CA ARG A 259 -10.36 9.20 -27.27
C ARG A 259 -10.28 10.17 -26.08
N LEU A 260 -11.05 9.94 -25.01
CA LEU A 260 -10.97 10.74 -23.78
C LEU A 260 -9.59 10.66 -23.12
N LEU A 261 -8.99 9.48 -23.08
CA LEU A 261 -7.64 9.26 -22.53
C LEU A 261 -6.54 9.95 -23.34
N ARG A 262 -6.63 9.89 -24.67
CA ARG A 262 -5.73 10.67 -25.55
C ARG A 262 -5.92 12.16 -25.34
N TRP A 263 -7.16 12.62 -25.19
CA TRP A 263 -7.46 14.01 -24.90
C TRP A 263 -6.89 14.46 -23.53
N LEU A 264 -7.01 13.66 -22.48
CA LEU A 264 -6.43 13.95 -21.16
C LEU A 264 -4.90 13.99 -21.19
N ARG A 265 -4.26 13.06 -21.92
CA ARG A 265 -2.82 13.05 -22.12
C ARG A 265 -2.34 14.28 -22.89
N ASP A 266 -3.04 14.65 -23.96
CA ASP A 266 -2.73 15.83 -24.76
C ASP A 266 -3.03 17.13 -24.00
N PHE A 267 -4.00 17.11 -23.08
CA PHE A 267 -4.26 18.21 -22.16
C PHE A 267 -3.12 18.39 -21.15
N MET A 268 -2.66 17.29 -20.53
CA MET A 268 -1.54 17.33 -19.59
C MET A 268 -0.23 17.80 -20.25
N SER A 269 0.05 17.36 -21.47
CA SER A 269 1.23 17.82 -22.21
C SER A 269 1.14 19.30 -22.58
N ARG A 270 -0.04 19.78 -22.99
CA ARG A 270 -0.29 21.22 -23.22
C ARG A 270 -0.09 22.05 -21.95
N LEU A 271 -0.52 21.53 -20.79
CA LEU A 271 -0.35 22.21 -19.51
C LEU A 271 1.12 22.29 -19.09
N GLN A 272 1.90 21.21 -19.29
CA GLN A 272 3.34 21.23 -19.07
C GLN A 272 4.07 22.21 -20.00
N LEU A 273 3.68 22.28 -21.27
CA LEU A 273 4.29 23.19 -22.25
C LEU A 273 3.93 24.65 -21.98
N GLN A 274 2.72 24.93 -21.49
CA GLN A 274 2.33 26.27 -21.05
C GLN A 274 3.07 26.70 -19.78
N LEU A 275 3.32 25.78 -18.84
CA LEU A 275 4.15 26.04 -17.67
C LEU A 275 5.63 26.30 -18.04
N GLN A 276 6.09 25.79 -19.19
CA GLN A 276 7.42 26.05 -19.74
C GLN A 276 7.48 27.31 -20.65
N GLY A 277 6.40 28.08 -20.76
CA GLY A 277 6.39 29.36 -21.48
C GLY A 277 6.40 29.27 -23.01
N VAL A 278 6.19 28.08 -23.59
CA VAL A 278 6.17 27.89 -25.04
C VAL A 278 4.77 28.24 -25.57
N LYS A 279 4.62 29.40 -26.24
CA LYS A 279 3.39 29.77 -26.95
C LYS A 279 3.33 29.05 -28.30
N TYR A 280 2.21 28.38 -28.56
CA TYR A 280 1.86 27.89 -29.88
C TYR A 280 1.39 29.07 -30.74
N ASP A 281 2.13 29.41 -31.79
CA ASP A 281 1.51 30.07 -32.95
C ASP A 281 0.66 29.02 -33.67
N LYS A 282 -0.57 29.42 -33.99
CA LYS A 282 -1.59 28.57 -34.61
C LYS A 282 -1.20 28.15 -36.02
#